data_AF-A0A9D0Q2J3-F1
#
_entry.id   AF-A0A9D0Q2J3-F1
#
_cell.length_a   1.000
_cell.length_b   1.000
_cell.length_c   1.000
_cell.angle_alpha   90.00
_cell.angle_beta   90.00
_cell.angle_gamma   90.00
#
_symmetry.space_group_name_H-M   'P 1'
#
loop_
_entity.id
_entity.type
_entity.pdbx_description
1 polymer ?
#
loop_
_entity_poly.entity_id
_entity_poly.type
_entity_poly.pdbx_seq_one_letter_code
_entity_poly.pdbx_strand_id
1 'polypeptide(L)' 'MSSKKQTPPSFEEAMLQLETLVNHMENDTLSLEASLEAFEKGIHLTQICQKALSQAEQDIKILTSKQQEIGFEQS' A
#
# COMPACT_ATOMS: atom_id res chain seq x y z
N MET A 1 1.88 16.11 -25.95
CA MET A 1 1.36 14.87 -25.35
C MET A 1 1.64 14.96 -23.85
N SER A 2 0.59 15.08 -23.04
CA SER A 2 0.68 15.43 -21.63
C SER A 2 1.24 14.27 -20.81
N SER A 3 2.43 14.48 -20.24
CA SER A 3 3.09 13.57 -19.31
C SER A 3 2.17 13.23 -18.14
N LYS A 4 1.58 12.04 -18.14
CA LYS A 4 0.89 11.47 -16.97
C LYS A 4 1.91 11.37 -15.85
N LYS A 5 1.88 12.32 -14.91
CA LYS A 5 2.59 12.20 -13.63
C LYS A 5 2.09 10.91 -12.99
N GLN A 6 2.96 9.92 -12.91
CA GLN A 6 2.70 8.67 -12.20
C GLN A 6 2.67 9.00 -10.71
N THR A 7 1.49 9.36 -10.21
CA THR A 7 1.25 9.38 -8.76
C THR A 7 1.30 7.94 -8.26
N PRO A 8 1.99 7.68 -7.13
CA PRO A 8 1.97 6.34 -6.54
C PRO A 8 0.51 5.92 -6.28
N PRO A 9 0.16 4.65 -6.53
CA PRO A 9 -1.20 4.16 -6.35
C PRO A 9 -1.62 4.32 -4.89
N SER A 10 -2.90 4.63 -4.69
CA SER A 10 -3.52 4.67 -3.36
C SER A 10 -3.52 3.26 -2.75
N PHE A 11 -3.68 3.15 -1.43
CA PHE A 11 -3.75 1.84 -0.74
C PHE A 11 -4.77 0.89 -1.40
N GLU A 12 -5.98 1.40 -1.67
CA GLU A 12 -7.05 0.61 -2.30
C GLU A 12 -6.67 0.16 -3.72
N GLU A 13 -6.01 1.02 -4.50
CA GLU A 13 -5.54 0.69 -5.85
C GLU A 13 -4.40 -0.32 -5.84
N ALA A 14 -3.50 -0.22 -4.86
CA ALA A 14 -2.41 -1.18 -4.68
C ALA A 14 -2.94 -2.56 -4.26
N MET A 15 -3.94 -2.59 -3.38
CA MET A 15 -4.66 -3.81 -2.97
C MET A 15 -5.38 -4.47 -4.14
N LEU A 16 -6.14 -3.71 -4.93
CA LEU A 16 -6.86 -4.23 -6.09
C LEU A 16 -5.91 -4.84 -7.14
N GLN A 17 -4.78 -4.17 -7.38
CA GLN A 17 -3.74 -4.69 -8.27
C GLN A 17 -3.10 -5.95 -7.74
N LEU A 18 -2.85 -6.03 -6.42
CA LEU A 18 -2.28 -7.22 -5.79
C LEU A 18 -3.25 -8.41 -5.90
N GLU A 19 -4.55 -8.18 -5.69
CA GLU A 19 -5.59 -9.21 -5.82
C GLU A 19 -5.68 -9.73 -7.25
N THR A 20 -5.66 -8.82 -8.23
CA THR A 20 -5.65 -9.17 -9.66
C THR A 20 -4.40 -9.95 -10.04
N LEU A 21 -3.25 -9.54 -9.50
CA LEU A 21 -1.97 -10.20 -9.72
C LEU A 21 -1.97 -11.63 -9.16
N VAL A 22 -2.46 -11.82 -7.94
CA VAL A 22 -2.57 -13.14 -7.31
C VAL A 22 -3.49 -14.05 -8.12
N ASN A 23 -4.67 -13.55 -8.51
CA ASN A 23 -5.61 -14.30 -9.34
C ASN A 23 -5.01 -14.68 -10.71
N HIS A 24 -4.16 -13.82 -11.26
CA HIS A 24 -3.41 -14.14 -12.49
C HIS A 24 -2.35 -15.22 -12.25
N MET A 25 -1.63 -15.16 -11.11
CA MET A 25 -0.62 -16.17 -10.73
C MET A 25 -1.21 -17.54 -10.40
N GLU A 26 -2.47 -17.61 -9.96
CA GLU A 26 -3.19 -18.86 -9.72
C GLU A 26 -3.63 -19.57 -11.02
N ASN A 27 -3.50 -18.92 -12.17
CA ASN A 27 -3.79 -19.53 -13.46
C ASN A 27 -2.56 -20.31 -13.97
N ASP A 28 -2.72 -21.62 -14.19
CA ASP A 28 -1.66 -22.59 -14.59
C ASP A 28 -0.91 -22.27 -15.91
N THR A 29 -1.22 -21.15 -16.57
CA THR A 29 -0.65 -20.77 -17.86
C THR A 29 0.49 -19.76 -17.78
N LEU A 30 0.94 -19.33 -16.59
CA LEU A 30 2.06 -18.39 -16.48
C LEU A 30 3.39 -19.07 -16.84
N SER A 31 4.15 -18.42 -17.73
CA SER A 31 5.54 -18.77 -17.97
C SER A 31 6.39 -18.40 -16.75
N LEU A 32 7.56 -19.05 -16.61
CA LEU A 32 8.51 -18.74 -15.52
C LEU A 32 8.89 -17.24 -15.48
N GLU A 33 9.10 -16.63 -16.65
CA GLU A 33 9.42 -15.21 -16.76
C GLU A 33 8.25 -14.31 -16.29
N ALA A 34 7.03 -14.65 -16.70
CA ALA A 34 5.83 -13.95 -16.25
C ALA A 34 5.60 -14.11 -14.73
N SER A 35 5.89 -15.28 -14.17
CA SER A 35 5.80 -15.54 -12.72
C SER A 35 6.82 -14.73 -11.93
N LEU A 36 8.05 -14.57 -12.44
CA LEU A 36 9.07 -13.73 -11.82
C LEU A 36 8.68 -12.25 -11.86
N GLU A 37 8.19 -11.77 -13.00
CA GLU A 37 7.72 -10.39 -13.13
C GLU A 37 6.50 -10.12 -12.24
N ALA A 38 5.57 -11.07 -12.16
CA ALA A 38 4.42 -10.99 -11.28
C ALA A 38 4.86 -10.92 -9.81
N PHE A 39 5.80 -11.78 -9.42
CA PHE A 39 6.35 -11.78 -8.06
C PHE A 39 7.00 -10.44 -7.69
N GLU A 40 7.83 -9.87 -8.56
CA GLU A 40 8.46 -8.57 -8.34
C GLU A 40 7.41 -7.46 -8.15
N LYS A 41 6.39 -7.44 -9.02
CA LYS A 41 5.25 -6.51 -8.91
C LYS A 41 4.50 -6.70 -7.59
N GLY A 42 4.27 -7.94 -7.17
CA GLY A 42 3.59 -8.26 -5.90
C GLY A 42 4.35 -7.76 -4.68
N ILE A 43 5.69 -7.90 -4.68
CA ILE A 43 6.55 -7.34 -3.64
C ILE A 43 6.43 -5.81 -3.60
N HIS A 44 6.46 -5.15 -4.76
CA HIS A 44 6.34 -3.70 -4.83
C HIS A 44 4.99 -3.20 -4.30
N LEU A 45 3.88 -3.81 -4.73
CA LEU A 45 2.53 -3.47 -4.27
C LEU A 45 2.38 -3.69 -2.76
N THR A 46 2.92 -4.79 -2.23
CA THR A 46 2.90 -5.08 -0.79
C THR A 46 3.67 -4.03 0.02
N GLN A 47 4.79 -3.52 -0.49
CA GLN A 47 5.52 -2.44 0.16
C GLN A 47 4.73 -1.13 0.19
N ILE A 48 4.00 -0.81 -0.88
CA ILE A 48 3.13 0.37 -0.92
C ILE A 48 2.03 0.24 0.14
N CYS A 49 1.38 -0.91 0.24
CA CYS A 49 0.34 -1.17 1.24
C CYS A 49 0.88 -1.00 2.67
N GLN A 50 2.03 -1.62 2.97
CA GLN A 50 2.66 -1.50 4.29
C GLN A 50 3.03 -0.05 4.63
N LYS A 51 3.55 0.72 3.66
CA LYS A 51 3.89 2.12 3.86
C LYS A 51 2.65 2.97 4.14
N ALA A 52 1.56 2.73 3.42
CA ALA A 52 0.29 3.42 3.65
C ALA A 52 -0.28 3.12 5.04
N LEU A 53 -0.26 1.85 5.47
CA LEU A 53 -0.68 1.45 6.82
C LEU A 53 0.19 2.09 7.90
N SER A 54 1.51 2.05 7.74
CA SER A 54 2.44 2.65 8.71
C SER A 54 2.24 4.16 8.83
N GLN A 55 1.97 4.85 7.72
CA GLN A 55 1.63 6.27 7.75
C GLN A 55 0.32 6.52 8.51
N ALA A 56 -0.72 5.72 8.26
CA ALA A 56 -1.99 5.84 8.96
C ALA A 56 -1.83 5.57 10.47
N GLU A 57 -1.06 4.56 10.87
CA GLU A 57 -0.73 4.29 12.27
C GLU A 57 0.02 5.46 12.93
N GLN A 58 0.98 6.05 12.22
CA GLN A 58 1.71 7.22 12.71
C GLN A 58 0.78 8.42 12.89
N ASP A 59 -0.13 8.67 11.95
CA ASP A 59 -1.09 9.77 12.03
C ASP A 59 -2.04 9.57 13.23
N ILE A 60 -2.55 8.35 13.43
CA ILE A 60 -3.37 8.00 14.60
C ILE A 60 -2.59 8.22 15.90
N LYS A 61 -1.32 7.81 15.94
CA LYS A 61 -0.45 8.00 17.11
C LYS A 61 -0.28 9.47 17.44
N ILE A 62 0.01 10.32 16.43
CA ILE A 62 0.16 11.77 16.63
C ILE A 62 -1.14 12.39 17.13
N LEU A 63 -2.28 12.04 16.53
CA LEU A 63 -3.60 12.53 16.94
C LEU A 63 -3.93 12.13 18.38
N THR A 64 -3.62 10.89 18.76
CA THR A 64 -3.85 10.37 20.11
C THR A 64 -2.92 11.01 21.14
N SER A 65 -1.63 11.19 20.80
CA SER A 65 -0.68 11.89 21.66
C SER A 65 -1.08 13.35 21.90
N LYS A 66 -1.51 14.07 20.85
CA LYS A 66 -2.05 15.43 21.01
C LYS A 66 -3.27 15.46 21.92
N GLN A 67 -4.20 14.51 21.78
CA GLN A 67 -5.36 14.42 22.67
C GLN A 67 -4.94 14.22 24.14
N GLN A 68 -3.88 13.44 24.37
CA GLN A 68 -3.38 13.16 25.72
C GLN A 68 -2.70 14.39 26.35
N GLU A 69 -2.02 15.23 25.56
CA GLU A 69 -1.44 16.50 26.03
C GLU A 69 -2.53 17.54 26.37
N ILE A 70 -3.60 17.62 25.56
CA ILE A 70 -4.72 18.55 25.79
C ILE A 70 -5.53 18.17 27.06
N GLY A 71 -5.49 16.90 27.47
CA GLY A 71 -6.17 16.41 28.67
C GLY A 71 -5.49 16.77 29.99
N PHE A 72 -4.22 17.19 29.98
CA PHE A 72 -3.46 17.52 31.20
C PHE A 72 -3.41 19.03 31.52
N GLU A 73 -3.75 19.92 30.58
CA GLU A 73 -3.77 21.38 30.80
C GLU A 73 -5.12 21.93 31.31
N GLN A 74 -6.12 21.06 31.54
CA GLN A 74 -7.44 21.44 32.07
C GLN A 74 -7.66 20.99 33.54
N SER A 75 -6.64 20.46 34.21
CA SER A 75 -6.70 20.05 35.63
C SER A 75 -5.90 21.00 36.52
#